data_AF-A0A7K0H1N0-F1
#
_entry.id   AF-A0A7K0H1N0-F1
#
_cell.length_a   1.000
_cell.length_b   1.000
_cell.length_c   1.000
_cell.angle_alpha   90.00
_cell.angle_beta   90.00
_cell.angle_gamma   90.00
#
_symmetry.space_group_name_H-M   'P 1'
#
loop_
_entity.id
_entity.type
_entity.pdbx_description
1 polymer ?
#
loop_
_entity_poly.entity_id
_entity_poly.type
_entity_poly.pdbx_seq_one_letter_code
_entity_poly.pdbx_strand_id
1 'polypeptide(L)' 'MAEQFNYSSVLSPYIKRMLEIRKSMGIVDSRVRWILKEFDDFANSIGLQEPHITEEFVKRWHKSRISDKEITIYG' A
#
# COMPACT_ATOMS: atom_id res chain seq x y z
N MET A 1 -19.21 -1.18 8.39
CA MET A 1 -18.40 -1.74 7.28
C MET A 1 -16.92 -1.52 7.60
N ALA A 2 -16.40 -2.18 8.63
CA ALA A 2 -15.07 -1.92 9.21
C ALA A 2 -14.13 -3.15 9.08
N GLU A 3 -14.29 -3.91 8.01
CA GLU A 3 -13.51 -5.09 7.65
C GLU A 3 -13.24 -4.87 6.14
N GLN A 4 -12.04 -4.78 5.58
CA GLN A 4 -11.09 -5.87 5.37
C GLN A 4 -9.77 -5.31 4.78
N PHE A 5 -9.15 -4.35 5.45
CA PHE A 5 -7.79 -3.93 5.11
C PHE A 5 -6.81 -4.73 5.99
N ASN A 6 -6.56 -5.98 5.59
CA ASN A 6 -5.58 -6.84 6.23
C ASN A 6 -4.19 -6.43 5.75
N TYR A 7 -3.47 -5.68 6.60
CA TYR A 7 -2.07 -5.34 6.42
C TYR A 7 -1.22 -6.40 7.11
N SER A 8 -0.40 -7.10 6.33
CA SER A 8 0.36 -8.29 6.77
C SER A 8 1.87 -8.06 6.73
N SER A 9 2.34 -6.98 6.11
CA SER A 9 3.77 -6.69 5.99
C SER A 9 4.35 -6.08 7.27
N VAL A 10 5.68 -5.95 7.29
CA VAL A 10 6.46 -5.24 8.32
C VAL A 10 6.02 -3.79 8.49
N LEU A 11 5.29 -3.25 7.51
CA LEU A 11 4.73 -1.90 7.48
C LEU A 11 3.35 -1.79 8.15
N SER A 12 2.67 -2.91 8.42
CA SER A 12 1.35 -2.98 9.04
C SER A 12 1.18 -2.09 10.29
N PRO A 13 2.08 -2.13 11.30
CA PRO A 13 1.93 -1.29 12.49
C PRO A 13 2.03 0.21 12.17
N TYR A 14 2.86 0.59 11.19
CA TYR A 14 3.02 1.98 10.77
C TYR A 14 1.80 2.49 9.99
N ILE A 15 1.27 1.66 9.08
CA ILE A 15 0.08 1.96 8.29
C ILE A 15 -1.13 2.14 9.22
N LYS A 16 -1.33 1.23 10.18
CA LYS A 16 -2.40 1.32 11.18
C LYS A 16 -2.30 2.63 11.97
N ARG A 17 -1.10 2.96 12.48
CA ARG A 17 -0.87 4.21 13.22
C ARG A 17 -1.19 5.45 12.39
N MET A 18 -0.80 5.46 11.10
CA MET A 18 -1.13 6.58 10.21
C MET A 18 -2.64 6.71 9.98
N LEU A 19 -3.34 5.59 9.82
CA LEU A 19 -4.79 5.58 9.66
C LEU A 19 -5.52 6.02 10.93
N GLU A 20 -5.03 5.64 12.10
CA GLU A 20 -5.58 6.09 13.39
C GLU A 20 -5.43 7.60 13.57
N ILE A 21 -4.26 8.17 13.26
CA ILE A 21 -4.04 9.62 13.33
C ILE A 21 -5.00 10.36 12.39
N ARG A 22 -5.12 9.90 11.14
CA ARG A 22 -6.04 10.49 10.15
C ARG A 22 -7.50 10.37 10.60
N LYS A 23 -7.88 9.22 11.16
CA LYS A 23 -9.22 8.99 11.71
C LYS A 23 -9.52 9.92 12.88
N SER A 24 -8.56 10.16 13.78
CA SER A 24 -8.70 11.12 14.89
C SER A 24 -8.84 12.56 14.40
N MET A 25 -8.33 12.88 13.21
CA MET A 25 -8.54 14.17 12.54
C MET A 25 -9.86 14.24 11.75
N GLY A 26 -10.70 13.20 11.79
CA GLY A 26 -11.92 13.11 10.99
C GLY A 26 -11.70 12.80 9.50
N ILE A 27 -10.46 12.51 9.09
CA ILE A 27 -10.09 12.22 7.70
C ILE A 27 -10.22 10.72 7.47
N VAL A 28 -11.30 10.33 6.79
CA VAL A 28 -11.60 8.94 6.46
C VAL A 28 -11.57 8.76 4.95
N ASP A 29 -10.37 8.55 4.41
CA ASP A 29 -10.18 8.39 2.97
C ASP A 29 -10.07 6.90 2.58
N SER A 30 -11.08 6.42 1.87
CA SER A 30 -11.15 5.04 1.39
C SER A 30 -10.14 4.75 0.28
N ARG A 31 -9.78 5.75 -0.53
CA ARG A 31 -8.78 5.62 -1.59
C ARG A 31 -7.39 5.45 -0.99
N VAL A 32 -7.06 6.22 0.06
CA VAL A 32 -5.79 6.09 0.79
C VAL A 32 -5.66 4.70 1.41
N ARG A 33 -6.71 4.15 2.00
CA ARG A 33 -6.67 2.76 2.54
C ARG A 33 -6.38 1.72 1.47
N TRP A 34 -6.95 1.88 0.28
CA TRP A 34 -6.69 1.00 -0.86
C TRP A 34 -5.23 1.11 -1.34
N ILE A 35 -4.73 2.34 -1.49
CA ILE A 35 -3.34 2.58 -1.89
C ILE A 35 -2.35 1.95 -0.92
N LEU A 36 -2.61 2.08 0.39
CA LEU A 36 -1.79 1.49 1.44
C LEU A 36 -1.85 -0.04 1.43
N LYS A 37 -2.98 -0.64 1.04
CA LYS A 37 -3.11 -2.10 0.91
C LYS A 37 -2.26 -2.63 -0.22
N GLU A 38 -2.32 -1.98 -1.38
CA GLU A 38 -1.47 -2.33 -2.53
C GLU A 38 0.02 -2.15 -2.21
N PHE A 39 0.36 -1.15 -1.39
CA PHE A 39 1.73 -0.94 -0.93
C PHE A 39 2.20 -2.05 0.03
N ASP A 40 1.36 -2.45 0.99
CA ASP A 40 1.64 -3.54 1.92
C ASP A 40 1.76 -4.89 1.19
N ASP A 41 0.87 -5.14 0.23
CA ASP A 41 0.90 -6.34 -0.61
C ASP A 41 2.18 -6.41 -1.46
N PHE A 42 2.58 -5.28 -2.07
CA PHE A 42 3.84 -5.19 -2.79
C PHE A 42 5.05 -5.44 -1.89
N ALA A 43 5.04 -4.89 -0.66
CA ALA A 43 6.09 -5.14 0.32
C ALA A 43 6.19 -6.64 0.68
N ASN A 44 5.06 -7.33 0.80
CA ASN A 44 5.03 -8.78 1.00
C ASN A 44 5.55 -9.55 -0.23
N SER A 45 5.13 -9.16 -1.43
CA SER A 45 5.53 -9.78 -2.70
C SER A 45 7.04 -9.73 -2.93
N ILE A 46 7.70 -8.62 -2.56
CA ILE A 46 9.15 -8.52 -2.67
C ILE A 46 9.91 -9.13 -1.48
N GLY A 47 9.20 -9.65 -0.46
CA GLY A 47 9.80 -10.20 0.75
C GLY A 47 10.49 -9.16 1.63
N LEU A 48 9.93 -7.96 1.74
CA LEU A 48 10.50 -6.89 2.57
C LEU A 48 10.46 -7.31 4.06
N GLN A 49 11.63 -7.59 4.64
CA GLN A 49 11.76 -8.01 6.04
C GLN A 49 12.07 -6.86 7.00
N GLU A 50 12.53 -5.72 6.47
CA GLU A 50 12.88 -4.55 7.26
C GLU A 50 12.01 -3.36 6.82
N PRO A 51 11.55 -2.50 7.73
CA PRO A 51 10.75 -1.31 7.42
C PRO A 51 11.60 -0.19 6.76
N HIS A 52 12.55 -0.55 5.89
CA HIS A 52 13.39 0.36 5.13
C HIS A 52 12.80 0.59 3.74
N ILE A 53 12.01 1.66 3.65
CA ILE A 53 11.48 2.13 2.36
C ILE A 53 12.59 2.93 1.68
N THR A 54 13.28 2.32 0.72
CA THR A 54 14.25 3.02 -0.13
C THR A 54 13.53 3.73 -1.28
N GLU A 55 14.17 4.75 -1.87
CA GLU A 55 13.64 5.40 -3.08
C GLU A 55 13.43 4.38 -4.22
N GLU A 56 14.34 3.41 -4.33
CA GLU A 56 14.24 2.34 -5.33
C GLU A 56 13.01 1.45 -5.11
N PHE A 57 12.66 1.14 -3.86
CA PHE A 57 11.43 0.43 -3.52
C PHE A 57 10.21 1.19 -4.03
N VAL A 58 10.13 2.50 -3.77
CA VAL A 58 9.01 3.34 -4.21
C VAL A 58 8.95 3.42 -5.73
N LYS A 59 10.09 3.55 -6.42
CA LYS A 59 10.16 3.52 -7.88
C LYS A 59 9.67 2.18 -8.45
N ARG A 60 10.06 1.05 -7.84
CA ARG A 60 9.61 -0.29 -8.27
C ARG A 60 8.12 -0.49 -8.05
N TRP A 61 7.58 -0.06 -6.91
CA TRP A 61 6.14 -0.08 -6.64
C TRP A 61 5.36 0.80 -7.65
N HIS A 62 5.85 2.01 -7.90
CA HIS A 62 5.25 2.92 -8.88
C HIS A 62 5.31 2.34 -10.29
N LYS A 63 6.40 1.67 -10.66
CA LYS A 63 6.52 0.97 -11.95
C LYS A 63 5.57 -0.23 -12.03
N SER A 64 5.39 -1.00 -10.96
CA SER A 64 4.43 -2.10 -10.91
C SER A 64 2.98 -1.61 -11.15
N ARG A 65 2.62 -0.45 -10.60
CA ARG A 65 1.34 0.23 -10.86
C ARG A 65 1.16 0.71 -12.30
N ILE A 66 2.23 1.17 -12.95
CA ILE A 66 2.19 1.62 -14.35
C ILE A 66 2.13 0.42 -15.29
N SER A 67 2.90 -0.63 -15.00
CA SER A 67 2.91 -1.86 -15.81
C SER A 67 1.55 -2.55 -15.82
N ASP A 68 0.75 -2.43 -14.74
CA ASP A 68 -0.63 -2.91 -14.70
C ASP A 68 -1.55 -2.16 -15.70
N LYS A 69 -1.21 -0.92 -16.06
CA LYS A 69 -1.92 -0.14 -17.09
C LYS A 69 -1.51 -0.49 -18.53
N GLU A 70 -0.44 -1.24 -18.76
CA GLU A 70 0.05 -1.56 -20.11
C GLU A 70 -0.58 -2.83 -20.71
N ILE A 71 -1.53 -3.47 -20.03
CA ILE A 71 -2.41 -4.49 -20.64
C ILE A 71 -3.68 -3.78 -21.15
N THR A 72 -3.52 -2.89 -22.13
CA THR A 72 -4.60 -2.65 -23.09
C THR A 72 -4.58 -3.80 -24.08
N ILE A 73 -5.51 -4.71 -23.86
CA ILE A 73 -5.99 -5.75 -24.74
C ILE A 73 -5.99 -5.23 -26.20
N TYR A 74 -5.14 -5.82 -27.04
CA TYR A 74 -5.46 -5.89 -28.47
C TYR A 74 -6.59 -6.90 -28.62
N GLY A 75 -7.75 -6.40 -29.04
CA GLY A 75 -8.91 -7.17 -29.47
C GLY A 75 -9.68 -6.36 -30.49
#